data_AF-G9NT71-F1
#
_entry.id   AF-G9NT71-F1
#
_cell.length_a   1.000
_cell.length_b   1.000
_cell.length_c   1.000
_cell.angle_alpha   90.00
_cell.angle_beta   90.00
_cell.angle_gamma   90.00
#
_symmetry.space_group_name_H-M   'P 1'
#
loop_
_entity.id
_entity.type
_entity.pdbx_description
1 polymer ?
#
loop_
_entity_poly.entity_id
_entity_poly.type
_entity_poly.pdbx_seq_one_letter_code
_entity_poly.pdbx_strand_id
1 'polypeptide(L)'
;MTAYAHQLDWDRFWNAFRIPSRFQTPRSPELYELAYRVLASTGDRKLCTDALRWVYPEMLKEEPKIWPVGSLYMSLKACILVADPGAESLLHHPPPQDSLDVLGQRQLMHREFLRVLREVENLRHHHAGEQARAHRAEALRKISGEMPSNH
;
A
#
# COMPACT_ATOMS: atom_id res chain seq x y z
N MET A 1 -2.01 -5.34 19.13
CA MET A 1 -1.69 -4.02 18.52
C MET A 1 -2.74 -2.97 18.85
N THR A 2 -4.02 -3.19 18.56
CA THR A 2 -5.11 -2.22 18.82
C THR A 2 -5.13 -1.69 20.26
N ALA A 3 -4.95 -2.56 21.27
CA ALA A 3 -4.88 -2.14 22.67
C ALA A 3 -3.72 -1.15 22.97
N TYR A 4 -2.55 -1.34 22.35
CA TYR A 4 -1.42 -0.43 22.50
C TYR A 4 -1.68 0.91 21.81
N ALA A 5 -2.32 0.89 20.63
CA ALA A 5 -2.72 2.10 19.93
C ALA A 5 -3.71 2.95 20.74
N HIS A 6 -4.71 2.32 21.40
CA HIS A 6 -5.64 3.02 22.30
C HIS A 6 -4.95 3.68 23.50
N GLN A 7 -3.81 3.14 23.93
CA GLN A 7 -3.01 3.68 25.02
C GLN A 7 -1.92 4.65 24.53
N LEU A 8 -1.86 4.93 23.22
CA LEU A 8 -0.78 5.69 22.57
C LEU A 8 0.62 5.10 22.85
N ASP A 9 0.70 3.81 23.19
CA ASP A 9 1.93 3.09 23.43
C ASP A 9 2.50 2.60 22.09
N TRP A 10 3.12 3.53 21.36
CA TRP A 10 3.68 3.27 20.04
C TRP A 10 4.83 2.28 20.07
N ASP A 11 5.62 2.25 21.15
CA ASP A 11 6.73 1.30 21.28
C ASP A 11 6.24 -0.14 21.34
N ARG A 12 5.22 -0.42 22.17
CA ARG A 12 4.61 -1.76 22.22
C ARG A 12 3.81 -2.08 20.96
N PHE A 13 3.16 -1.08 20.37
CA PHE A 13 2.49 -1.22 19.08
C PHE A 13 3.48 -1.72 18.00
N TRP A 14 4.62 -1.05 17.86
CA TRP A 14 5.63 -1.39 16.87
C TRP A 14 6.38 -2.67 17.20
N ASN A 15 6.63 -2.95 18.48
CA ASN A 15 7.16 -4.25 18.88
C ASN A 15 6.24 -5.38 18.44
N ALA A 16 4.92 -5.25 18.67
CA ALA A 16 3.95 -6.26 18.24
C ALA A 16 3.90 -6.42 16.71
N PHE A 17 3.95 -5.32 15.95
CA PHE A 17 4.00 -5.37 14.49
C PHE A 17 5.23 -6.13 13.95
N ARG A 18 6.38 -6.00 14.61
CA ARG A 18 7.64 -6.62 14.18
C ARG A 18 7.76 -8.10 14.58
N ILE A 19 6.86 -8.64 15.41
CA ILE A 19 6.94 -10.03 15.91
C ILE A 19 7.06 -11.04 14.77
N PRO A 20 6.19 -11.07 13.74
CA PRO A 20 6.24 -12.12 12.72
C PRO A 20 7.62 -12.23 12.03
N SER A 21 8.20 -11.09 11.67
CA SER A 21 9.51 -11.04 11.00
C SER A 21 10.65 -11.53 11.88
N ARG A 22 10.55 -11.39 13.22
CA ARG A 22 11.56 -11.96 14.15
C ARG A 22 11.57 -13.49 14.13
N PHE A 23 10.44 -14.10 13.76
CA PHE A 23 10.30 -15.54 13.59
C PHE A 23 10.35 -15.95 12.11
N GLN A 24 10.90 -15.09 11.24
CA GLN A 24 11.02 -15.33 9.78
C GLN A 24 9.68 -15.67 9.10
N THR A 25 8.57 -15.21 9.69
CA THR A 25 7.24 -15.40 9.14
C THR A 25 6.80 -14.12 8.43
N PRO A 26 6.25 -14.21 7.20
CA PRO A 26 5.75 -13.03 6.51
C PRO A 26 4.62 -12.38 7.31
N ARG A 27 4.57 -11.05 7.28
CA ARG A 27 3.44 -10.32 7.89
C ARG A 27 2.24 -10.45 6.97
N SER A 28 1.05 -10.60 7.54
CA SER A 28 -0.17 -10.73 6.74
C SER A 28 -0.66 -9.36 6.22
N PRO A 29 -1.44 -9.31 5.12
CA PRO A 29 -2.06 -8.08 4.62
C PRO A 29 -2.89 -7.36 5.70
N GLU A 30 -3.57 -8.10 6.57
CA GLU A 30 -4.40 -7.57 7.66
C GLU A 30 -3.55 -6.85 8.73
N LEU A 31 -2.30 -7.29 8.93
CA LEU A 31 -1.39 -6.64 9.87
C LEU A 31 -0.95 -5.27 9.36
N TYR A 32 -0.66 -5.17 8.05
CA TYR A 32 -0.38 -3.90 7.39
C TYR A 32 -1.61 -3.00 7.36
N GLU A 33 -2.78 -3.55 7.05
CA GLU A 33 -4.06 -2.83 7.08
C GLU A 33 -4.28 -2.19 8.44
N LEU A 34 -4.15 -2.98 9.52
CA LEU A 34 -4.32 -2.50 10.88
C LEU A 34 -3.33 -1.39 11.21
N ALA A 35 -2.07 -1.53 10.80
CA ALA A 35 -1.06 -0.51 11.01
C ALA A 35 -1.46 0.81 10.34
N TYR A 36 -1.74 0.80 9.03
CA TYR A 36 -2.11 2.01 8.31
C TYR A 36 -3.42 2.63 8.82
N ARG A 37 -4.43 1.83 9.13
CA ARG A 37 -5.71 2.32 9.63
C ARG A 37 -5.55 3.01 10.98
N VAL A 38 -4.79 2.40 11.90
CA VAL A 38 -4.52 3.00 13.21
C VAL A 38 -3.78 4.32 13.05
N LEU A 39 -2.72 4.36 12.26
CA LEU A 39 -1.94 5.59 12.05
C LEU A 39 -2.78 6.68 11.42
N ALA A 40 -3.53 6.36 10.35
CA ALA A 40 -4.41 7.31 9.69
C ALA A 40 -5.46 7.89 10.67
N SER A 41 -6.00 7.05 11.56
CA SER A 41 -7.00 7.49 12.56
C SER A 41 -6.47 8.48 13.59
N THR A 42 -5.14 8.59 13.77
CA THR A 42 -4.53 9.59 14.64
C THR A 42 -4.55 11.00 14.05
N GLY A 43 -4.63 11.14 12.73
CA GLY A 43 -4.43 12.41 12.03
C GLY A 43 -3.02 13.00 12.18
N ASP A 44 -2.08 12.30 12.81
CA ASP A 44 -0.72 12.79 13.02
C ASP A 44 0.14 12.59 11.77
N ARG A 45 0.38 13.71 11.07
CA ARG A 45 1.21 13.78 9.87
C ARG A 45 2.61 13.20 10.09
N LYS A 46 3.24 13.48 11.23
CA LYS A 46 4.61 13.02 11.51
C LYS A 46 4.61 11.50 11.71
N LEU A 47 3.66 10.99 12.49
CA LEU A 47 3.53 9.57 12.75
C LEU A 47 3.25 8.77 11.45
N CYS A 48 2.35 9.27 10.59
CA CYS A 48 2.10 8.68 9.27
C CYS A 48 3.32 8.74 8.35
N THR A 49 4.04 9.88 8.32
CA THR A 49 5.26 10.04 7.52
C THR A 49 6.32 9.04 7.93
N ASP A 50 6.62 8.98 9.23
CA ASP A 50 7.65 8.10 9.77
C ASP A 50 7.28 6.64 9.51
N ALA A 51 6.02 6.26 9.74
CA ALA A 51 5.54 4.92 9.46
C ALA A 51 5.63 4.55 7.97
N LEU A 52 5.15 5.40 7.05
CA LEU A 52 5.19 5.11 5.62
C LEU A 52 6.62 4.89 5.12
N ARG A 53 7.61 5.63 5.64
CA ARG A 53 9.01 5.49 5.25
C ARG A 53 9.63 4.13 5.53
N TRP A 54 9.10 3.36 6.47
CA TRP A 54 9.63 2.03 6.78
C TRP A 54 8.62 0.90 6.62
N VAL A 55 7.35 1.09 6.96
CA VAL A 55 6.31 0.05 6.85
C VAL A 55 6.02 -0.28 5.38
N TYR A 56 5.98 0.74 4.51
CA TYR A 56 5.66 0.52 3.10
C TYR A 56 6.75 -0.26 2.35
N PRO A 57 8.05 0.10 2.42
CA PRO A 57 9.10 -0.70 1.82
C PRO A 57 9.17 -2.14 2.36
N GLU A 58 8.82 -2.35 3.63
CA GLU A 58 8.76 -3.70 4.20
C GLU A 58 7.60 -4.51 3.60
N MET A 59 6.42 -3.92 3.44
CA MET A 59 5.28 -4.57 2.78
C MET A 59 5.60 -5.03 1.36
N LEU A 60 6.38 -4.23 0.62
CA LEU A 60 6.78 -4.55 -0.75
C LEU A 60 7.77 -5.73 -0.84
N LYS A 61 8.45 -6.09 0.25
CA LYS A 61 9.41 -7.20 0.32
C LYS A 61 8.80 -8.51 0.82
N GLU A 62 7.53 -8.51 1.23
CA GLU A 62 6.88 -9.69 1.76
C GLU A 62 6.74 -10.76 0.68
N GLU A 63 6.95 -12.02 1.08
CA GLU A 63 6.73 -13.19 0.25
C GLU A 63 5.77 -14.15 0.98
N PRO A 64 4.58 -14.45 0.40
CA PRO A 64 4.11 -14.03 -0.92
C PRO A 64 3.81 -12.53 -1.02
N LYS A 65 4.01 -11.98 -2.22
CA LYS A 65 3.76 -10.56 -2.53
C LYS A 65 2.39 -10.08 -2.03
N ILE A 66 2.41 -8.99 -1.26
CA ILE A 66 1.20 -8.32 -0.79
C ILE A 66 0.73 -7.28 -1.81
N TRP A 67 -0.52 -7.42 -2.26
CA TRP A 67 -1.16 -6.47 -3.16
C TRP A 67 -1.97 -5.44 -2.36
N PRO A 68 -1.78 -4.12 -2.56
CA PRO A 68 -2.55 -3.10 -1.86
C PRO A 68 -3.95 -2.97 -2.47
N VAL A 69 -4.85 -3.90 -2.16
CA VAL A 69 -6.24 -3.93 -2.62
C VAL A 69 -7.22 -3.95 -1.46
N GLY A 70 -8.52 -3.79 -1.73
CA GLY A 70 -9.56 -3.87 -0.70
C GLY A 70 -9.34 -2.90 0.47
N SER A 71 -9.49 -3.39 1.70
CA SER A 71 -9.29 -2.61 2.93
C SER A 71 -7.85 -2.13 3.10
N LEU A 72 -6.86 -2.94 2.74
CA LEU A 72 -5.44 -2.55 2.81
C LEU A 72 -5.16 -1.31 1.96
N TYR A 73 -5.71 -1.26 0.74
CA TYR A 73 -5.62 -0.07 -0.11
C TYR A 73 -6.20 1.16 0.58
N MET A 74 -7.43 1.04 1.09
CA MET A 74 -8.14 2.18 1.69
C MET A 74 -7.37 2.73 2.90
N SER A 75 -6.88 1.84 3.76
CA SER A 75 -6.11 2.21 4.96
C SER A 75 -4.75 2.81 4.60
N LEU A 76 -4.02 2.23 3.64
CA LEU A 76 -2.75 2.76 3.13
C LEU A 76 -2.94 4.15 2.51
N LYS A 77 -3.94 4.31 1.64
CA LYS A 77 -4.27 5.60 1.02
C LYS A 77 -4.63 6.65 2.07
N ALA A 78 -5.44 6.31 3.07
CA ALA A 78 -5.76 7.23 4.15
C ALA A 78 -4.49 7.68 4.91
N CYS A 79 -3.57 6.77 5.22
CA CYS A 79 -2.29 7.09 5.86
C CYS A 79 -1.43 8.02 4.99
N ILE A 80 -1.36 7.77 3.68
CA ILE A 80 -0.69 8.63 2.70
C ILE A 80 -1.28 10.04 2.71
N LEU A 81 -2.60 10.18 2.75
CA LEU A 81 -3.27 11.49 2.72
C LEU A 81 -3.13 12.27 4.03
N VAL A 82 -2.93 11.59 5.16
CA VAL A 82 -2.54 12.27 6.41
C VAL A 82 -1.10 12.79 6.32
N ALA A 83 -0.18 11.99 5.78
CA ALA A 83 1.21 12.40 5.57
C ALA A 83 1.35 13.53 4.53
N ASP A 84 0.53 13.48 3.49
CA ASP A 84 0.54 14.38 2.35
C ASP A 84 -0.90 14.62 1.81
N PRO A 85 -1.61 15.64 2.34
CA PRO A 85 -2.98 15.95 1.92
C PRO A 85 -3.12 16.35 0.44
N GLY A 86 -2.03 16.78 -0.20
CA GLY A 86 -2.05 17.20 -1.61
C GLY A 86 -1.80 16.07 -2.59
N ALA A 87 -1.41 14.87 -2.12
CA ALA A 87 -0.97 13.78 -2.99
C ALA A 87 -2.05 13.34 -3.99
N GLU A 88 -3.30 13.16 -3.54
CA GLU A 88 -4.38 12.73 -4.43
C GLU A 88 -4.75 13.80 -5.46
N SER A 89 -4.87 15.07 -5.04
CA SER A 89 -5.16 16.17 -5.95
C SER A 89 -4.11 16.28 -7.04
N LEU A 90 -2.82 16.20 -6.69
CA LEU A 90 -1.71 16.26 -7.64
C LEU A 90 -1.58 15.02 -8.53
N LEU A 91 -2.05 13.86 -8.06
CA LEU A 91 -2.08 12.66 -8.87
C LEU A 91 -3.12 12.77 -9.99
N HIS A 92 -4.31 13.30 -9.68
CA HIS A 92 -5.40 13.44 -10.64
C HIS A 92 -5.32 14.71 -11.49
N HIS A 93 -4.77 15.78 -10.92
CA HIS A 93 -4.70 17.10 -11.54
C HIS A 93 -3.26 17.64 -11.42
N PRO A 94 -2.28 17.00 -12.07
CA PRO A 94 -0.92 17.53 -12.07
C PRO A 94 -0.91 18.92 -12.73
N PRO A 95 -0.18 19.89 -12.17
CA PRO A 95 -0.03 21.19 -12.81
C PRO A 95 0.61 21.02 -14.20
N PRO A 96 0.20 21.83 -15.20
CA PRO A 96 0.85 21.85 -16.51
C PRO A 96 2.37 22.06 -16.38
N GLN A 97 3.17 21.38 -17.20
CA GLN A 97 4.63 21.49 -17.13
C GLN A 97 5.11 22.93 -17.31
N ASP A 98 4.43 23.69 -18.18
CA ASP A 98 4.77 25.07 -18.53
C ASP A 98 4.35 26.09 -17.45
N SER A 99 3.55 25.69 -16.45
CA SER A 99 3.13 26.58 -15.37
C SER A 99 4.05 26.57 -14.14
N LEU A 100 5.03 25.67 -14.11
CA LEU A 100 5.99 25.54 -13.01
C LEU A 100 7.38 25.97 -13.47
N ASP A 101 8.09 26.69 -12.60
CA ASP A 101 9.53 26.88 -12.77
C ASP A 101 10.29 25.56 -12.52
N VAL A 102 11.59 25.53 -12.86
CA VAL A 102 12.44 24.35 -12.72
C VAL A 102 12.45 23.81 -11.28
N LEU A 103 12.33 24.71 -10.29
CA LEU A 103 12.31 24.34 -8.88
C LEU A 103 10.98 23.69 -8.48
N GLY A 104 9.85 24.23 -8.92
CA GLY A 104 8.52 23.67 -8.71
C GLY A 104 8.34 22.31 -9.37
N GLN A 105 8.88 22.13 -10.58
CA GLN A 105 8.91 20.82 -11.24
C GLN A 105 9.69 19.79 -10.42
N ARG A 106 10.87 20.16 -9.90
CA ARG A 106 11.67 19.29 -9.03
C ARG A 106 10.95 18.96 -7.73
N GLN A 107 10.36 19.94 -7.06
CA GLN A 107 9.63 19.72 -5.81
C GLN A 107 8.46 18.75 -6.00
N LEU A 108 7.71 18.90 -7.10
CA LEU A 108 6.61 17.99 -7.44
C LEU A 108 7.11 16.57 -7.73
N MET A 109 8.18 16.43 -8.52
CA MET A 109 8.80 15.13 -8.82
C MET A 109 9.36 14.43 -7.59
N HIS A 110 9.87 15.20 -6.62
CA HIS A 110 10.45 14.67 -5.39
C HIS A 110 9.47 14.59 -4.21
N ARG A 111 8.18 14.90 -4.44
CA ARG A 111 7.14 14.76 -3.42
C ARG A 111 6.93 13.28 -3.11
N GLU A 112 7.57 12.85 -2.02
CA GLU A 112 7.72 11.45 -1.61
C GLU A 112 6.40 10.68 -1.63
N PHE A 113 5.38 11.19 -0.95
CA PHE A 113 4.11 10.47 -0.79
C PHE A 113 3.19 10.55 -2.02
N LEU A 114 3.39 11.53 -2.92
CA LEU A 114 2.81 11.50 -4.26
C LEU A 114 3.39 10.32 -5.08
N ARG A 115 4.70 10.07 -4.97
CA ARG A 115 5.34 8.93 -5.65
C ARG A 115 4.84 7.60 -5.09
N VAL A 116 4.75 7.48 -3.76
CA VAL A 116 4.20 6.30 -3.09
C VAL A 116 2.76 6.06 -3.52
N LEU A 117 1.91 7.09 -3.57
CA LEU A 117 0.53 6.95 -4.03
C LEU A 117 0.46 6.45 -5.49
N ARG A 118 1.30 7.00 -6.38
CA ARG A 118 1.38 6.55 -7.77
C ARG A 118 1.81 5.09 -7.89
N GLU A 119 2.78 4.67 -7.09
CA GLU A 119 3.23 3.28 -7.04
C GLU A 119 2.13 2.33 -6.56
N VAL A 120 1.40 2.71 -5.50
CA VAL A 120 0.25 1.97 -5.00
C VAL A 120 -0.83 1.80 -6.07
N GLU A 121 -1.18 2.88 -6.79
CA GLU A 121 -2.14 2.78 -7.89
C GLU A 121 -1.63 1.85 -9.01
N ASN A 122 -0.36 1.95 -9.40
CA ASN A 122 0.22 1.07 -10.41
C ASN A 122 0.16 -0.42 -10.01
N LEU A 123 0.47 -0.73 -8.75
CA LEU A 123 0.39 -2.10 -8.22
C LEU A 123 -1.05 -2.64 -8.28
N ARG A 124 -2.05 -1.80 -8.00
CA ARG A 124 -3.47 -2.19 -8.10
C ARG A 124 -3.89 -2.50 -9.52
N HIS A 125 -3.53 -1.63 -10.46
CA HIS A 125 -3.83 -1.84 -11.88
C HIS A 125 -3.16 -3.13 -12.39
N HIS A 126 -1.92 -3.38 -11.97
CA HIS A 126 -1.21 -4.61 -12.32
C HIS A 126 -1.90 -5.86 -11.77
N HIS A 127 -2.28 -5.86 -10.49
CA HIS A 127 -3.01 -6.96 -9.86
C HIS A 127 -4.33 -7.25 -10.57
N ALA A 128 -5.11 -6.21 -10.89
CA ALA A 128 -6.36 -6.36 -11.64
C ALA A 128 -6.12 -6.98 -13.02
N GLY A 129 -5.06 -6.57 -13.70
CA GLY A 129 -4.65 -7.15 -14.98
C GLY A 129 -4.18 -8.61 -14.88
N GLU A 130 -3.51 -9.00 -13.80
CA GLU A 130 -3.15 -10.40 -13.52
C GLU A 130 -4.38 -11.26 -13.25
N GLN A 131 -5.30 -10.80 -12.40
CA GLN A 131 -6.55 -11.51 -12.11
C GLN A 131 -7.41 -11.69 -13.36
N ALA A 132 -7.54 -10.65 -14.20
CA ALA A 132 -8.30 -10.73 -15.45
C ALA A 132 -7.70 -11.77 -16.42
N ARG A 133 -6.36 -11.82 -16.52
CA ARG A 133 -5.66 -12.83 -17.33
C ARG A 133 -5.87 -14.24 -16.80
N ALA A 134 -5.77 -14.43 -15.47
CA ALA A 134 -5.99 -15.72 -14.82
C ALA A 134 -7.45 -16.22 -15.03
N HIS A 135 -8.45 -15.37 -14.81
CA HIS A 135 -9.86 -15.71 -15.03
C HIS A 135 -10.14 -16.05 -16.49
N ARG A 136 -9.57 -15.30 -17.44
CA ARG A 136 -9.71 -15.61 -18.87
C ARG A 136 -9.11 -16.96 -19.22
N ALA A 137 -7.91 -17.26 -18.71
CA ALA A 137 -7.26 -18.54 -18.92
C ALA A 137 -8.08 -19.71 -18.34
N GLU A 138 -8.62 -19.53 -17.12
CA GLU A 138 -9.49 -20.53 -16.50
C GLU A 138 -10.79 -20.75 -17.29
N ALA A 139 -11.43 -19.68 -17.76
CA ALA A 139 -12.62 -19.77 -18.60
C ALA A 139 -12.34 -20.52 -19.91
N LEU A 140 -11.22 -20.22 -20.58
CA LEU A 140 -10.80 -20.93 -21.79
C LEU A 140 -10.56 -22.42 -21.52
N ARG A 141 -9.86 -22.78 -20.43
CA ARG A 141 -9.66 -24.19 -20.05
C ARG A 141 -10.97 -24.93 -19.81
N LYS A 142 -11.94 -24.30 -19.13
CA LYS A 142 -13.28 -24.86 -18.90
C LYS A 142 -14.04 -25.08 -20.22
N ILE A 143 -13.91 -24.16 -21.17
CA ILE A 143 -14.56 -24.26 -22.49
C ILE A 143 -13.89 -25.33 -23.37
N SER A 144 -12.56 -25.47 -23.30
CA SER A 144 -11.79 -26.45 -24.09
C SER A 144 -11.92 -27.90 -23.60
N GLY A 145 -12.62 -28.17 -22.48
CA GLY A 145 -12.94 -29.54 -22.06
C GLY A 145 -11.75 -30.38 -21.57
N GLU A 146 -10.60 -29.77 -21.25
CA GLU A 146 -9.48 -30.47 -20.60
C GLU A 146 -9.86 -30.84 -19.15
N MET A 147 -10.53 -31.99 -18.99
CA MET A 147 -10.60 -32.67 -17.70
C MET A 147 -9.20 -33.19 -17.35
N PRO A 148 -8.75 -33.08 -16.09
CA PRO A 148 -7.50 -33.71 -15.68
C PRO A 148 -7.62 -35.22 -15.88
N SER A 149 -6.70 -35.78 -16.67
CA SER A 149 -6.46 -37.22 -16.71
C SER A 149 -5.96 -37.65 -15.33
N ASN A 150 -6.86 -38.24 -14.53
CA ASN A 150 -6.45 -38.98 -13.33
C ASN A 150 -5.65 -40.21 -13.79
N HIS A 151 -4.36 -40.21 -13.48
CA HIS A 151 -3.54 -41.42 -13.35
C HIS A 151 -3.16 -41.58 -11.88
#